data_AF-A0A1G8TR52-F1
#
_entry.id   AF-A0A1G8TR52-F1
#
_cell.length_a   1.000
_cell.length_b   1.000
_cell.length_c   1.000
_cell.angle_alpha   90.00
_cell.angle_beta   90.00
_cell.angle_gamma   90.00
#
_symmetry.space_group_name_H-M   'P 1'
#
loop_
_entity.id
_entity.type
_entity.pdbx_description
1 polymer ?
#
loop_
_entity_poly.entity_id
_entity_poly.type
_entity_poly.pdbx_seq_one_letter_code
_entity_poly.pdbx_strand_id
1 'polypeptide(L)'
;MFRKKAGAEPKDEPFVPETCAQRAPQVRANLETALAVQAELEAEVAQFALEAIERQPGAAGKLAAHREKIEAAKRAVDELRAALQLALRLDSEAAGAAAIQMRAEQLAVFEKAAAERVEAMAAVLEKIAEATIEWARYTQATAELATALPTGTFLPAMNFGDGGSFLGSGEALIGREAWRVAGAGPKPPFAKAPPLTAGDDTTKMRPARETLQEAHQAVLRSVRAQVEKLDREVTATAAKTAA
;
A
#
# COMPACT_ATOMS: atom_id res chain seq x y z
N MET A 1 -31.11 -6.92 27.92
CA MET A 1 -30.15 -7.57 27.00
C MET A 1 -30.38 -7.04 25.60
N PHE A 2 -29.57 -6.09 25.13
CA PHE A 2 -29.65 -5.58 23.75
C PHE A 2 -28.42 -6.07 22.99
N ARG A 3 -28.62 -7.00 22.03
CA ARG A 3 -27.59 -7.45 21.11
C ARG A 3 -27.31 -6.35 20.09
N LYS A 4 -26.13 -5.72 20.16
CA LYS A 4 -25.58 -4.90 19.07
C LYS A 4 -25.31 -5.81 17.87
N LYS A 5 -25.98 -5.55 16.74
CA LYS A 5 -25.62 -6.12 15.44
C LYS A 5 -24.27 -5.57 15.00
N ALA A 6 -23.36 -6.46 14.62
CA ALA A 6 -22.07 -6.14 14.03
C ALA A 6 -22.27 -5.30 12.75
N GLY A 7 -21.53 -4.19 12.67
CA GLY A 7 -21.51 -3.32 11.51
C GLY A 7 -20.98 -4.05 10.30
N ALA A 8 -21.75 -4.03 9.21
CA ALA A 8 -21.25 -4.36 7.91
C ALA A 8 -20.24 -3.29 7.51
N GLU A 9 -18.99 -3.69 7.29
CA GLU A 9 -18.00 -2.83 6.65
C GLU A 9 -18.55 -2.41 5.28
N PRO A 10 -18.49 -1.10 4.93
CA PRO A 10 -18.84 -0.67 3.60
C PRO A 10 -17.90 -1.39 2.64
N LYS A 11 -18.47 -2.19 1.74
CA LYS A 11 -17.71 -2.69 0.61
C LYS A 11 -17.31 -1.46 -0.20
N ASP A 12 -16.02 -1.14 -0.20
CA ASP A 12 -15.40 -0.21 -1.13
C ASP A 12 -15.51 -0.83 -2.54
N GLU A 13 -16.71 -0.78 -3.11
CA GLU A 13 -16.89 -1.12 -4.50
C GLU A 13 -16.13 -0.06 -5.31
N PRO A 14 -15.21 -0.48 -6.21
CA PRO A 14 -14.46 0.46 -7.02
C PRO A 14 -15.45 1.32 -7.79
N PHE A 15 -15.29 2.64 -7.67
CA PHE A 15 -16.08 3.60 -8.44
C PHE A 15 -15.94 3.26 -9.92
N VAL A 16 -17.03 2.76 -10.51
CA VAL A 16 -17.17 2.64 -11.94
C VAL A 16 -17.81 3.94 -12.38
N PRO A 17 -17.05 4.90 -12.96
CA PRO A 17 -17.66 6.11 -13.48
C PRO A 17 -18.74 5.71 -14.47
N GLU A 18 -19.99 6.13 -14.21
CA GLU A 18 -21.04 6.08 -15.21
C GLU A 18 -20.49 6.77 -16.45
N THR A 19 -20.27 6.00 -17.51
CA THR A 19 -19.80 6.51 -18.78
C THR A 19 -20.87 7.48 -19.27
N CYS A 20 -20.61 8.79 -19.14
CA CYS A 20 -21.45 9.79 -19.77
C CYS A 20 -21.55 9.42 -21.25
N ALA A 21 -22.74 8.99 -21.67
CA ALA A 21 -22.96 8.54 -23.03
C ALA A 21 -22.52 9.65 -23.99
N GLN A 22 -21.50 9.37 -24.81
CA GLN A 22 -20.93 10.34 -25.74
C GLN A 22 -21.99 10.75 -26.75
N ARG A 23 -22.19 12.06 -26.92
CA ARG A 23 -23.25 12.61 -27.77
C ARG A 23 -22.78 12.78 -29.21
N ALA A 24 -21.50 13.10 -29.41
CA ALA A 24 -20.93 13.39 -30.72
C ALA A 24 -21.01 12.23 -31.74
N PRO A 25 -20.86 10.93 -31.38
CA PRO A 25 -20.93 9.84 -32.35
C PRO A 25 -22.28 9.74 -33.06
N GLN A 26 -23.38 9.86 -32.31
CA GLN A 26 -24.72 9.80 -32.89
C GLN A 26 -25.00 11.00 -33.80
N VAL A 27 -24.60 12.21 -33.36
CA VAL A 27 -24.79 13.43 -34.16
C VAL A 27 -23.96 13.38 -35.45
N ARG A 28 -22.76 12.78 -35.41
CA ARG A 28 -21.93 12.57 -36.61
C ARG A 28 -22.59 11.62 -37.60
N ALA A 29 -23.11 10.48 -37.15
CA ALA A 29 -23.83 9.54 -38.01
C ALA A 29 -25.05 10.19 -38.67
N ASN A 30 -25.78 11.02 -37.92
CA ASN A 30 -26.92 11.78 -38.46
C ASN A 30 -26.48 12.81 -39.52
N LEU A 31 -25.35 13.50 -39.30
CA LEU A 31 -24.77 14.45 -40.26
C LEU A 31 -24.34 13.74 -41.55
N GLU A 32 -23.67 12.61 -41.45
CA GLU A 32 -23.26 11.79 -42.61
C GLU A 32 -24.48 11.35 -43.43
N THR A 33 -25.55 10.91 -42.76
CA THR A 33 -26.83 10.58 -43.41
C THR A 33 -27.44 11.79 -44.12
N ALA A 34 -27.45 12.96 -43.49
CA ALA A 34 -28.01 14.18 -44.08
C ALA A 34 -27.21 14.67 -45.29
N LEU A 35 -25.88 14.54 -45.26
CA LEU A 35 -25.00 14.85 -46.39
C LEU A 35 -25.27 13.91 -47.58
N ALA A 36 -25.49 12.62 -47.33
CA ALA A 36 -25.85 11.67 -48.38
C ALA A 36 -27.18 12.04 -49.04
N VAL A 37 -28.21 12.36 -48.25
CA VAL A 37 -29.52 12.80 -48.76
C VAL A 37 -29.41 14.09 -49.57
N GLN A 38 -28.60 15.07 -49.13
CA GLN A 38 -28.36 16.29 -49.89
C GLN A 38 -27.73 15.98 -51.26
N ALA A 39 -26.72 15.11 -51.30
CA ALA A 39 -26.02 14.75 -52.53
C ALA A 39 -26.94 14.03 -53.54
N GLU A 40 -27.81 13.13 -53.06
CA GLU A 40 -28.83 12.47 -53.89
C GLU A 40 -29.79 13.49 -54.51
N LEU A 41 -30.31 14.43 -53.72
CA LEU A 41 -31.19 15.48 -54.21
C LEU A 41 -30.49 16.39 -55.24
N GLU A 42 -29.22 16.76 -55.01
CA GLU A 42 -28.47 17.60 -55.94
C GLU A 42 -28.20 16.91 -57.29
N ALA A 43 -28.02 15.59 -57.31
CA ALA A 43 -27.80 14.81 -58.54
C ALA A 43 -29.00 14.83 -59.51
N GLU A 44 -30.23 14.84 -58.98
CA GLU A 44 -31.47 14.81 -59.78
C GLU A 44 -31.82 16.18 -60.43
N VAL A 45 -31.17 17.27 -60.02
CA VAL A 45 -31.51 18.65 -60.47
C VAL A 45 -31.38 18.82 -61.98
N ALA A 46 -30.33 18.25 -62.58
CA ALA A 46 -30.05 18.41 -64.00
C ALA A 46 -31.15 17.80 -64.88
N GLN A 47 -31.70 16.65 -64.45
CA GLN A 47 -32.79 15.98 -65.16
C GLN A 47 -34.09 16.81 -65.10
N PHE A 48 -34.49 17.28 -63.92
CA PHE A 48 -35.67 18.13 -63.80
C PHE A 48 -35.52 19.48 -64.51
N ALA A 49 -34.29 20.02 -64.58
CA ALA A 49 -34.02 21.24 -65.34
C ALA A 49 -34.18 21.03 -66.84
N LEU A 50 -33.71 19.89 -67.37
CA LEU A 50 -33.91 19.51 -68.78
C LEU A 50 -35.39 19.36 -69.12
N GLU A 51 -36.15 18.61 -68.32
CA GLU A 51 -37.61 18.43 -68.51
C GLU A 51 -38.37 19.77 -68.52
N ALA A 52 -37.94 20.73 -67.68
CA ALA A 52 -38.53 22.06 -67.63
C ALA A 52 -38.21 22.90 -68.89
N ILE A 53 -36.99 22.80 -69.42
CA ILE A 53 -36.59 23.48 -70.68
C ILE A 53 -37.33 22.88 -71.88
N GLU A 54 -37.54 21.57 -71.89
CA GLU A 54 -38.33 20.85 -72.90
C GLU A 54 -39.84 21.17 -72.85
N ARG A 55 -40.29 21.96 -71.87
CA ARG A 55 -41.69 22.37 -71.65
C ARG A 55 -42.62 21.19 -71.42
N GLN A 56 -42.14 20.11 -70.80
CA GLN A 56 -43.01 19.03 -70.38
C GLN A 56 -44.06 19.54 -69.37
N PRO A 57 -45.32 19.10 -69.47
CA PRO A 57 -46.39 19.59 -68.60
C PRO A 57 -46.07 19.30 -67.12
N GLY A 58 -46.07 20.35 -66.28
CA GLY A 58 -45.80 20.25 -64.84
C GLY A 58 -44.32 20.20 -64.43
N ALA A 59 -43.37 20.14 -65.36
CA ALA A 59 -41.94 20.02 -65.04
C ALA A 59 -41.37 21.24 -64.28
N ALA A 60 -41.82 22.46 -64.61
CA ALA A 60 -41.42 23.67 -63.88
C ALA A 60 -41.80 23.62 -62.38
N GLY A 61 -42.99 23.09 -62.07
CA GLY A 61 -43.44 22.89 -60.69
C GLY A 61 -42.62 21.82 -59.96
N LYS A 62 -42.30 20.70 -60.63
CA LYS A 62 -41.42 19.66 -60.07
C LYS A 62 -40.02 20.20 -59.75
N LEU A 63 -39.43 20.97 -60.67
CA LEU A 63 -38.12 21.59 -60.46
C LEU A 63 -38.13 22.57 -59.28
N ALA A 64 -39.18 23.38 -59.14
CA ALA A 64 -39.32 24.30 -58.02
C ALA A 64 -39.41 23.54 -56.68
N ALA A 65 -40.29 22.55 -56.59
CA ALA A 65 -40.44 21.71 -55.39
C ALA A 65 -39.14 20.96 -55.03
N HIS A 66 -38.39 20.50 -56.04
CA HIS A 66 -37.11 19.83 -55.81
C HIS A 66 -36.03 20.77 -55.27
N ARG A 67 -35.97 22.00 -55.78
CA ARG A 67 -35.09 23.05 -55.23
C ARG A 67 -35.42 23.38 -53.78
N GLU A 68 -36.71 23.43 -53.42
CA GLU A 68 -37.13 23.62 -52.03
C GLU A 68 -36.64 22.49 -51.11
N LYS A 69 -36.69 21.23 -51.58
CA LYS A 69 -36.14 20.08 -50.84
C LYS A 69 -34.62 20.21 -50.63
N ILE A 70 -33.88 20.66 -51.64
CA ILE A 70 -32.43 20.90 -51.53
C ILE A 70 -32.15 21.99 -50.48
N GLU A 71 -32.88 23.09 -50.49
CA GLU A 71 -32.71 24.15 -49.50
C GLU A 71 -33.12 23.73 -48.08
N ALA A 72 -34.09 22.80 -47.95
CA ALA A 72 -34.39 22.17 -46.66
C ALA A 72 -33.25 21.24 -46.20
N ALA A 73 -32.69 20.42 -47.10
CA ALA A 73 -31.59 19.52 -46.80
C ALA A 73 -30.31 20.28 -46.38
N LYS A 74 -29.97 21.39 -47.07
CA LYS A 74 -28.86 22.27 -46.69
C LYS A 74 -29.02 22.82 -45.27
N ARG A 75 -30.21 23.33 -44.94
CA ARG A 75 -30.50 23.81 -43.58
C ARG A 75 -30.33 22.71 -42.52
N ALA A 76 -30.82 21.51 -42.79
CA ALA A 76 -30.65 20.37 -41.89
C ALA A 76 -29.16 20.00 -41.69
N VAL A 77 -28.36 20.03 -42.77
CA VAL A 77 -26.90 19.82 -42.69
C VAL A 77 -26.23 20.88 -41.83
N ASP A 78 -26.57 22.16 -42.01
CA ASP A 78 -25.97 23.26 -41.23
C ASP A 78 -26.35 23.19 -39.74
N GLU A 79 -27.60 22.87 -39.44
CA GLU A 79 -28.06 22.61 -38.06
C GLU A 79 -27.32 21.43 -37.43
N LEU A 80 -27.14 20.33 -38.16
CA LEU A 80 -26.41 19.15 -37.67
C LEU A 80 -24.91 19.42 -37.48
N ARG A 81 -24.29 20.27 -38.31
CA ARG A 81 -22.91 20.72 -38.11
C ARG A 81 -22.77 21.52 -36.82
N ALA A 82 -23.68 22.47 -36.57
CA ALA A 82 -23.68 23.25 -35.34
C ALA A 82 -23.92 22.34 -34.10
N ALA A 83 -24.85 21.40 -34.21
CA ALA A 83 -25.11 20.41 -33.15
C ALA A 83 -23.88 19.54 -32.87
N LEU A 84 -23.14 19.12 -33.91
CA LEU A 84 -21.93 18.31 -33.73
C LEU A 84 -20.83 19.09 -32.99
N GLN A 85 -20.63 20.36 -33.32
CA GLN A 85 -19.65 21.20 -32.62
C GLN A 85 -19.99 21.35 -31.13
N LEU A 86 -21.26 21.59 -30.81
CA LEU A 86 -21.73 21.65 -29.43
C LEU A 86 -21.55 20.31 -28.70
N ALA A 87 -21.92 19.21 -29.36
CA ALA A 87 -21.78 17.86 -28.79
C ALA A 87 -20.32 17.54 -28.46
N LEU A 88 -19.38 17.84 -29.36
CA LEU A 88 -17.94 17.65 -29.13
C LEU A 88 -17.43 18.46 -27.93
N ARG A 89 -17.88 19.72 -27.80
CA ARG A 89 -17.51 20.56 -26.67
C ARG A 89 -18.02 19.99 -25.35
N LEU A 90 -19.31 19.62 -25.30
CA LEU A 90 -19.92 19.06 -24.09
C LEU A 90 -19.30 17.72 -23.69
N ASP A 91 -19.00 16.85 -24.66
CA ASP A 91 -18.32 15.58 -24.41
C ASP A 91 -16.92 15.81 -23.83
N SER A 92 -16.19 16.81 -24.34
CA SER A 92 -14.88 17.22 -23.81
C SER A 92 -14.96 17.79 -22.39
N GLU A 93 -15.95 18.66 -22.12
CA GLU A 93 -16.17 19.26 -20.80
C GLU A 93 -16.55 18.16 -19.77
N ALA A 94 -17.42 17.23 -20.13
CA ALA A 94 -17.79 16.10 -19.30
C ALA A 94 -16.60 15.17 -19.00
N ALA A 95 -15.79 14.84 -20.01
CA ALA A 95 -14.58 14.04 -19.84
C ALA A 95 -13.56 14.75 -18.91
N GLY A 96 -13.39 16.06 -19.08
CA GLY A 96 -12.53 16.88 -18.21
C GLY A 96 -13.00 16.87 -16.75
N ALA A 97 -14.30 17.07 -16.52
CA ALA A 97 -14.89 17.06 -15.18
C ALA A 97 -14.75 15.70 -14.49
N ALA A 98 -15.03 14.60 -15.20
CA ALA A 98 -14.85 13.24 -14.69
C ALA A 98 -13.38 12.97 -14.31
N ALA A 99 -12.43 13.41 -15.14
CA ALA A 99 -11.01 13.26 -14.84
C ALA A 99 -10.55 14.09 -13.62
N ILE A 100 -11.12 15.28 -13.42
CA ILE A 100 -10.86 16.11 -12.23
C ILE A 100 -11.39 15.41 -10.97
N GLN A 101 -12.62 14.89 -11.02
CA GLN A 101 -13.23 14.18 -9.90
C GLN A 101 -12.41 12.93 -9.52
N MET A 102 -12.07 12.10 -10.50
CA MET A 102 -11.25 10.91 -10.27
C MET A 102 -9.91 11.26 -9.61
N ARG A 103 -9.23 12.33 -10.05
CA ARG A 103 -7.97 12.78 -9.43
C ARG A 103 -8.17 13.27 -8.00
N ALA A 104 -9.29 13.95 -7.72
CA ALA A 104 -9.60 14.41 -6.36
C ALA A 104 -9.83 13.22 -5.41
N GLU A 105 -10.54 12.18 -5.86
CA GLU A 105 -10.76 10.94 -5.10
C GLU A 105 -9.43 10.20 -4.85
N GLN A 106 -8.58 10.07 -5.89
CA GLN A 106 -7.24 9.48 -5.76
C GLN A 106 -6.35 10.25 -4.77
N LEU A 107 -6.39 11.58 -4.80
CA LEU A 107 -5.65 12.42 -3.86
C LEU A 107 -6.12 12.20 -2.42
N ALA A 108 -7.43 12.14 -2.19
CA ALA A 108 -7.98 11.90 -0.85
C ALA A 108 -7.55 10.54 -0.27
N VAL A 109 -7.52 9.48 -1.09
CA VAL A 109 -7.00 8.16 -0.68
C VAL A 109 -5.51 8.23 -0.35
N PHE A 110 -4.72 8.93 -1.17
CA PHE A 110 -3.29 9.13 -0.93
C PHE A 110 -3.02 9.90 0.37
N GLU A 111 -3.75 10.99 0.62
CA GLU A 111 -3.62 11.80 1.85
C GLU A 111 -3.96 10.98 3.10
N LYS A 112 -5.01 10.16 3.05
CA LYS A 112 -5.36 9.23 4.13
C LYS A 112 -4.23 8.22 4.40
N ALA A 113 -3.71 7.57 3.36
CA ALA A 113 -2.61 6.62 3.50
C ALA A 113 -1.33 7.29 4.01
N ALA A 114 -1.06 8.53 3.62
CA ALA A 114 0.07 9.31 4.11
C ALA A 114 -0.07 9.65 5.61
N ALA A 115 -1.27 10.04 6.06
CA ALA A 115 -1.55 10.28 7.47
C ALA A 115 -1.38 9.00 8.31
N GLU A 116 -1.95 7.87 7.85
CA GLU A 116 -1.78 6.57 8.49
C GLU A 116 -0.31 6.15 8.61
N ARG A 117 0.50 6.43 7.58
CA ARG A 117 1.95 6.18 7.61
C ARG A 117 2.66 7.04 8.67
N VAL A 118 2.28 8.31 8.82
CA VAL A 118 2.87 9.20 9.84
C VAL A 118 2.51 8.73 11.25
N GLU A 119 1.24 8.38 11.50
CA GLU A 119 0.78 7.83 12.78
C GLU A 119 1.49 6.51 13.11
N ALA A 120 1.63 5.61 12.14
CA ALA A 120 2.36 4.37 12.32
C ALA A 120 3.84 4.62 12.67
N MET A 121 4.48 5.62 12.05
CA MET A 121 5.85 6.00 12.39
C MET A 121 5.94 6.60 13.80
N ALA A 122 4.98 7.43 14.21
CA ALA A 122 4.94 7.97 15.57
C ALA A 122 4.85 6.84 16.62
N ALA A 123 3.98 5.84 16.38
CA ALA A 123 3.88 4.66 17.24
C ALA A 123 5.18 3.84 17.29
N VAL A 124 5.88 3.69 16.16
CA VAL A 124 7.20 3.04 16.12
C VAL A 124 8.21 3.80 16.98
N LEU A 125 8.27 5.13 16.86
CA LEU A 125 9.20 5.96 17.64
C LEU A 125 8.91 5.90 19.14
N GLU A 126 7.64 5.88 19.53
CA GLU A 126 7.23 5.70 20.94
C GLU A 126 7.73 4.36 21.48
N LYS A 127 7.55 3.27 20.73
CA LYS A 127 8.03 1.95 21.13
C LYS A 127 9.55 1.84 21.17
N ILE A 128 10.26 2.54 20.29
CA ILE A 128 11.73 2.65 20.36
C ILE A 128 12.15 3.39 21.63
N ALA A 129 11.46 4.47 22.00
CA ALA A 129 11.75 5.21 23.22
C ALA A 129 11.55 4.33 24.47
N GLU A 130 10.42 3.63 24.57
CA GLU A 130 10.16 2.64 25.63
C GLU A 130 11.26 1.56 25.67
N ALA A 131 11.57 0.95 24.53
CA ALA A 131 12.59 -0.10 24.43
C ALA A 131 13.97 0.41 24.85
N THR A 132 14.31 1.66 24.54
CA THR A 132 15.59 2.29 24.92
C THR A 132 15.68 2.47 26.44
N ILE A 133 14.60 2.87 27.10
CA ILE A 133 14.55 2.98 28.57
C ILE A 133 14.74 1.62 29.23
N GLU A 134 14.02 0.59 28.75
CA GLU A 134 14.16 -0.76 29.31
C GLU A 134 15.52 -1.37 29.01
N TRP A 135 16.11 -1.08 27.85
CA TRP A 135 17.49 -1.45 27.54
C TRP A 135 18.48 -0.82 28.51
N ALA A 136 18.34 0.47 28.83
CA ALA A 136 19.18 1.14 29.82
C ALA A 136 19.06 0.50 31.22
N ARG A 137 17.85 0.10 31.63
CA ARG A 137 17.66 -0.65 32.88
C ARG A 137 18.32 -2.01 32.85
N TYR A 138 18.21 -2.74 31.74
CA TYR A 138 18.87 -4.02 31.55
C TYR A 138 20.39 -3.89 31.62
N THR A 139 20.98 -2.90 30.94
CA THR A 139 22.43 -2.68 30.96
C THR A 139 22.93 -2.27 32.35
N GLN A 140 22.17 -1.45 33.07
CA GLN A 140 22.47 -1.12 34.47
C GLN A 140 22.43 -2.36 35.37
N ALA A 141 21.35 -3.15 35.35
CA ALA A 141 21.24 -4.37 36.16
C ALA A 141 22.36 -5.38 35.82
N THR A 142 22.77 -5.42 34.57
CA THR A 142 23.89 -6.26 34.11
C THR A 142 25.23 -5.77 34.66
N ALA A 143 25.47 -4.46 34.70
CA ALA A 143 26.65 -3.88 35.33
C ALA A 143 26.65 -4.14 36.85
N GLU A 144 25.50 -3.97 37.52
CA GLU A 144 25.34 -4.26 38.95
C GLU A 144 25.66 -5.73 39.25
N LEU A 145 25.18 -6.67 38.43
CA LEU A 145 25.52 -8.09 38.54
C LEU A 145 27.04 -8.33 38.46
N ALA A 146 27.73 -7.65 37.53
CA ALA A 146 29.18 -7.77 37.40
C ALA A 146 29.92 -7.23 38.62
N THR A 147 29.43 -6.14 39.22
CA THR A 147 30.01 -5.57 40.46
C THR A 147 29.71 -6.40 41.71
N ALA A 148 28.60 -7.12 41.74
CA ALA A 148 28.19 -7.97 42.86
C ALA A 148 28.88 -9.35 42.86
N LEU A 149 29.80 -9.60 41.93
CA LEU A 149 30.52 -10.88 41.83
C LEU A 149 31.38 -11.11 43.09
N PRO A 150 31.27 -12.27 43.76
CA PRO A 150 32.10 -12.57 44.92
C PRO A 150 33.59 -12.53 44.60
N THR A 151 34.38 -11.92 45.49
CA THR A 151 35.83 -11.82 45.33
C THR A 151 36.45 -13.22 45.15
N GLY A 152 37.38 -13.34 44.19
CA GLY A 152 38.05 -14.61 43.88
C GLY A 152 37.28 -15.49 42.88
N THR A 153 36.07 -15.11 42.47
CA THR A 153 35.31 -15.80 41.41
C THR A 153 35.36 -15.04 40.09
N PHE A 154 34.98 -15.70 38.99
CA PHE A 154 34.83 -15.08 37.66
C PHE A 154 33.47 -15.42 37.04
N LEU A 155 32.95 -14.51 36.21
CA LEU A 155 31.75 -14.76 35.41
C LEU A 155 32.10 -15.60 34.17
N PRO A 156 31.52 -16.79 33.98
CA PRO A 156 31.70 -17.56 32.76
C PRO A 156 31.00 -16.88 31.58
N ALA A 157 31.53 -17.07 30.37
CA ALA A 157 30.95 -16.46 29.19
C ALA A 157 29.57 -17.05 28.82
N MET A 158 28.60 -16.16 28.59
CA MET A 158 27.32 -16.52 27.99
C MET A 158 27.44 -16.46 26.46
N ASN A 159 27.25 -17.57 25.77
CA ASN A 159 27.31 -17.60 24.30
C ASN A 159 25.89 -17.50 23.71
N PHE A 160 25.52 -16.31 23.24
CA PHE A 160 24.32 -16.08 22.43
C PHE A 160 24.74 -15.81 20.97
N GLY A 161 24.82 -16.86 20.15
CA GLY A 161 25.21 -16.76 18.73
C GLY A 161 26.72 -16.82 18.45
N ASP A 162 27.13 -16.43 17.24
CA ASP A 162 28.54 -16.43 16.79
C ASP A 162 29.30 -15.24 17.41
N GLY A 163 29.82 -15.44 18.61
CA GLY A 163 30.67 -14.48 19.32
C GLY A 163 30.63 -14.65 20.83
N GLY A 164 31.80 -14.84 21.46
CA GLY A 164 31.94 -15.00 22.91
C GLY A 164 32.18 -13.67 23.62
N SER A 165 31.12 -13.00 24.06
CA SER A 165 31.21 -11.97 25.11
C SER A 165 30.90 -12.63 26.46
N PHE A 166 31.46 -12.11 27.56
CA PHE A 166 31.18 -12.69 28.88
C PHE A 166 29.69 -12.62 29.27
N LEU A 167 28.93 -11.71 28.66
CA LEU A 167 27.47 -11.58 28.78
C LEU A 167 26.70 -11.96 27.50
N GLY A 168 27.42 -12.45 26.49
CA GLY A 168 26.90 -12.71 25.15
C GLY A 168 26.48 -11.45 24.39
N SER A 169 26.05 -11.62 23.13
CA SER A 169 25.53 -10.52 22.32
C SER A 169 24.03 -10.35 22.59
N GLY A 170 23.68 -9.43 23.49
CA GLY A 170 22.28 -9.07 23.76
C GLY A 170 21.55 -8.56 22.51
N GLU A 171 22.26 -7.87 21.62
CA GLU A 171 21.75 -7.44 20.31
C GLU A 171 21.37 -8.64 19.42
N ALA A 172 22.15 -9.72 19.44
CA ALA A 172 21.82 -10.94 18.69
C ALA A 172 20.57 -11.63 19.24
N LEU A 173 20.39 -11.61 20.56
CA LEU A 173 19.22 -12.18 21.22
C LEU A 173 17.95 -11.36 20.92
N ILE A 174 18.03 -10.03 21.00
CA ILE A 174 16.94 -9.11 20.65
C ILE A 174 16.60 -9.20 19.16
N GLY A 175 17.61 -9.23 18.29
CA GLY A 175 17.43 -9.38 16.85
C GLY A 175 16.70 -10.68 16.47
N ARG A 176 17.06 -11.81 17.11
CA ARG A 176 16.36 -13.10 16.94
C ARG A 176 14.92 -13.05 17.44
N GLU A 177 14.66 -12.42 18.58
CA GLU A 177 13.31 -12.28 19.12
C GLU A 177 12.42 -11.38 18.23
N ALA A 178 12.96 -10.28 17.73
CA ALA A 178 12.27 -9.42 16.77
C ALA A 178 11.89 -10.19 15.50
N TRP A 179 12.81 -11.02 15.00
CA TRP A 179 12.55 -11.93 13.88
C TRP A 179 11.49 -13.01 14.19
N ARG A 180 11.50 -13.57 15.40
CA ARG A 180 10.49 -14.54 15.87
C ARG A 180 9.09 -13.90 15.96
N VAL A 181 9.00 -12.72 16.57
CA VAL A 181 7.73 -12.00 16.80
C VAL A 181 7.14 -11.44 15.50
N ALA A 182 7.98 -10.99 14.56
CA ALA A 182 7.52 -10.51 13.26
C ALA A 182 6.84 -11.61 12.40
N GLY A 183 7.03 -12.89 12.74
CA GLY A 183 6.32 -14.02 12.11
C GLY A 183 6.53 -14.12 10.60
N ALA A 184 5.43 -14.34 9.85
CA ALA A 184 5.39 -14.41 8.38
C ALA A 184 5.02 -13.06 7.71
N GLY A 185 4.95 -11.96 8.48
CA GLY A 185 4.64 -10.63 7.94
C GLY A 185 5.79 -10.03 7.13
N PRO A 186 5.58 -8.83 6.54
CA PRO A 186 6.63 -8.09 5.87
C PRO A 186 7.80 -7.85 6.83
N LYS A 187 8.96 -8.41 6.49
CA LYS A 187 10.14 -8.34 7.35
C LYS A 187 10.65 -6.90 7.41
N PRO A 188 10.95 -6.34 8.60
CA PRO A 188 11.48 -4.99 8.70
C PRO A 188 12.83 -4.92 7.96
N PRO A 189 13.04 -3.94 7.06
CA PRO A 189 14.19 -3.90 6.17
C PRO A 189 15.53 -3.71 6.90
N PHE A 190 15.50 -3.25 8.16
CA PHE A 190 16.67 -3.04 9.01
C PHE A 190 16.99 -4.22 9.92
N ALA A 191 16.08 -5.19 10.08
CA ALA A 191 16.39 -6.40 10.83
C ALA A 191 17.22 -7.30 9.92
N LYS A 192 18.55 -7.18 9.99
CA LYS A 192 19.45 -8.16 9.38
C LYS A 192 18.96 -9.53 9.79
N ALA A 193 18.75 -10.41 8.79
CA ALA A 193 18.52 -11.80 9.10
C ALA A 193 19.65 -12.24 10.04
N PRO A 194 19.34 -12.88 11.18
CA PRO A 194 20.37 -13.59 11.91
C PRO A 194 21.12 -14.49 10.91
N PRO A 195 22.36 -14.95 11.20
CA PRO A 195 22.92 -16.07 10.49
C PRO A 195 22.00 -17.27 10.75
N LEU A 196 20.95 -17.35 9.93
CA LEU A 196 19.95 -18.38 9.90
C LEU A 196 20.45 -19.34 8.85
N THR A 197 20.71 -20.59 9.24
CA THR A 197 20.98 -21.62 8.25
C THR A 197 19.73 -21.77 7.37
N ALA A 198 19.90 -22.22 6.12
CA ALA A 198 18.78 -22.51 5.25
C ALA A 198 17.93 -23.63 5.90
N GLY A 199 16.86 -23.24 6.62
CA GLY A 199 16.05 -24.17 7.41
C GLY A 199 15.50 -23.62 8.74
N ASP A 200 15.94 -22.44 9.20
CA ASP A 200 15.42 -21.86 10.44
C ASP A 200 13.97 -21.37 10.29
N ASP A 201 13.06 -22.15 10.87
CA ASP A 201 11.64 -21.84 11.02
C ASP A 201 11.44 -20.86 12.18
N THR A 202 10.98 -19.64 11.89
CA THR A 202 10.74 -18.62 12.92
C THR A 202 9.72 -19.06 13.97
N THR A 203 8.84 -20.01 13.64
CA THR A 203 7.87 -20.59 14.59
C THR A 203 8.50 -21.57 15.57
N LYS A 204 9.70 -22.08 15.27
CA LYS A 204 10.46 -23.02 16.11
C LYS A 204 11.58 -22.33 16.90
N MET A 205 11.79 -21.03 16.71
CA MET A 205 12.76 -20.28 17.51
C MET A 205 12.27 -20.16 18.95
N ARG A 206 13.15 -20.55 19.91
CA ARG A 206 12.87 -20.38 21.33
C ARG A 206 12.77 -18.90 21.69
N PRO A 207 11.86 -18.50 22.61
CA PRO A 207 11.81 -17.13 23.10
C PRO A 207 13.14 -16.69 23.73
N ALA A 208 13.53 -15.45 23.46
CA ALA A 208 14.75 -14.87 24.00
C ALA A 208 14.80 -14.90 25.54
N ARG A 209 13.67 -14.62 26.20
CA ARG A 209 13.57 -14.60 27.66
C ARG A 209 13.98 -15.94 28.29
N GLU A 210 13.48 -17.05 27.75
CA GLU A 210 13.78 -18.39 28.26
C GLU A 210 15.26 -18.74 28.08
N THR A 211 15.81 -18.35 26.92
CA THR A 211 17.22 -18.55 26.59
C THR A 211 18.13 -17.79 27.55
N LEU A 212 17.79 -16.53 27.85
CA LEU A 212 18.50 -15.70 28.84
C LEU A 212 18.39 -16.28 30.26
N GLN A 213 17.20 -16.73 30.67
CA GLN A 213 16.99 -17.33 31.99
C GLN A 213 17.83 -18.59 32.18
N GLU A 214 17.87 -19.48 31.20
CA GLU A 214 18.65 -20.71 31.25
C GLU A 214 20.15 -20.43 31.36
N ALA A 215 20.67 -19.50 30.53
CA ALA A 215 22.06 -19.08 30.58
C ALA A 215 22.41 -18.46 31.94
N HIS A 216 21.55 -17.62 32.49
CA HIS A 216 21.76 -17.01 33.81
C HIS A 216 21.81 -18.06 34.92
N GLN A 217 20.93 -19.08 34.89
CA GLN A 217 20.98 -20.18 35.85
C GLN A 217 22.28 -21.00 35.74
N ALA A 218 22.80 -21.19 34.54
CA ALA A 218 24.09 -21.86 34.34
C ALA A 218 25.25 -21.05 34.95
N VAL A 219 25.25 -19.72 34.76
CA VAL A 219 26.20 -18.80 35.39
C VAL A 219 26.16 -18.91 36.91
N LEU A 220 24.96 -18.81 37.51
CA LEU A 220 24.81 -18.89 38.96
C LEU A 220 25.29 -20.21 39.54
N ARG A 221 25.02 -21.34 38.87
CA ARG A 221 25.55 -22.66 39.27
C ARG A 221 27.07 -22.69 39.25
N SER A 222 27.70 -22.14 38.21
CA SER A 222 29.16 -22.07 38.09
C SER A 222 29.77 -21.20 39.20
N VAL A 223 29.24 -20.00 39.44
CA VAL A 223 29.74 -19.11 40.50
C VAL A 223 29.60 -19.76 41.88
N ARG A 224 28.48 -20.42 42.18
CA ARG A 224 28.31 -21.16 43.44
C ARG A 224 29.37 -22.24 43.63
N ALA A 225 29.64 -23.04 42.59
CA ALA A 225 30.67 -24.06 42.65
C ALA A 225 32.08 -23.48 42.87
N GLN A 226 32.37 -22.30 42.31
CA GLN A 226 33.62 -21.59 42.56
C GLN A 226 33.73 -21.11 44.01
N VAL A 227 32.68 -20.52 44.57
CA VAL A 227 32.63 -20.10 45.98
C VAL A 227 32.85 -21.30 46.91
N GLU A 228 32.11 -22.39 46.71
CA GLU A 228 32.26 -23.63 47.50
C GLU A 228 33.67 -24.22 47.42
N LYS A 229 34.39 -24.01 46.31
CA LYS A 229 35.78 -24.44 46.19
C LYS A 229 36.70 -23.55 47.02
N LEU A 230 36.55 -22.23 46.95
CA LEU A 230 37.34 -21.27 47.74
C LEU A 230 37.14 -21.47 49.24
N ASP A 231 35.90 -21.68 49.69
CA ASP A 231 35.59 -21.93 51.11
C ASP A 231 36.29 -23.21 51.63
N ARG A 232 36.33 -24.26 50.80
CA ARG A 232 37.06 -25.51 51.11
C ARG A 232 38.57 -25.29 51.20
N GLU A 233 39.13 -24.46 50.32
CA GLU A 233 40.56 -24.13 50.34
C GLU A 233 40.95 -23.32 51.59
N VAL A 234 40.12 -22.36 52.01
CA VAL A 234 40.34 -21.56 53.21
C VAL A 234 40.27 -22.42 54.48
N THR A 235 39.24 -23.27 54.61
CA THR A 235 39.09 -24.16 55.76
C THR A 235 40.23 -25.19 55.85
N ALA A 236 40.65 -25.77 54.72
CA ALA A 236 41.79 -26.69 54.69
C ALA A 236 43.12 -26.01 55.07
N THR A 237 43.31 -24.75 54.68
CA THR A 237 44.50 -23.97 55.05
C THR A 237 44.50 -23.65 56.55
N ALA A 238 43.37 -23.21 57.10
CA ALA A 238 43.23 -22.93 58.53
C ALA A 238 43.50 -24.19 59.39
N ALA A 239 43.02 -25.35 58.96
CA ALA A 239 43.28 -26.61 59.64
C ALA A 239 44.77 -27.00 59.66
N LYS A 240 45.52 -26.70 58.59
CA LYS A 240 46.97 -26.94 58.52
C LYS A 240 47.79 -25.99 59.39
N THR A 241 47.33 -24.75 59.58
CA THR A 241 48.03 -23.77 60.43
C THR A 241 47.79 -24.00 61.92
N ALA A 242 46.73 -24.73 62.29
CA ALA A 242 46.39 -25.07 63.67
C ALA A 242 47.03 -26.37 64.20
N ALA A 243 47.63 -27.18 63.32
CA ALA A 243 48.30 -28.44 63.63
C ALA A 243 49.82 -28.25 63.69
#